data_AF-I4IXY5-F1
#
_entry.id   AF-I4IXY5-F1
#
_cell.length_a   1.000
_cell.length_b   1.000
_cell.length_c   1.000
_cell.angle_alpha   90.00
_cell.angle_beta   90.00
_cell.angle_gamma   90.00
#
_symmetry.space_group_name_H-M   'P 1'
#
loop_
_entity.id
_entity.type
_entity.pdbx_description
1 polymer ?
#
loop_
_entity_poly.entity_id
_entity_poly.type
_entity_poly.pdbx_seq_one_letter_code
_entity_poly.pdbx_strand_id
1 'polypeptide(L)' 'MLDFSPPKVVHLRVGNIRKREFHQFLARIWPEVEALVIEHKLVNVYLDRIEAFR' A
#
# COMPACT_ATOMS: atom_id res chain seq x y z
N MET A 1 -20.70 19.13 1.18
CA MET A 1 -20.99 17.78 1.72
C MET A 1 -19.64 17.15 2.03
N LEU A 2 -19.33 16.88 3.30
CA LEU A 2 -18.15 16.09 3.66
C LEU A 2 -18.50 14.63 3.33
N ASP A 3 -17.86 14.05 2.33
CA ASP A 3 -18.00 12.63 2.04
C ASP A 3 -17.50 11.83 3.27
N PHE A 4 -18.40 11.09 3.92
CA PHE A 4 -18.10 10.26 5.09
C PHE A 4 -17.50 8.90 4.71
N SER A 5 -17.13 8.71 3.44
CA SER A 5 -16.44 7.49 3.03
C SER A 5 -15.07 7.45 3.70
N PRO A 6 -14.71 6.34 4.37
CA PRO A 6 -13.41 6.24 5.02
C PRO A 6 -12.29 6.47 3.99
N PRO A 7 -11.20 7.14 4.39
CA PRO A 7 -10.09 7.41 3.49
C PRO A 7 -9.51 6.09 2.99
N LYS A 8 -9.03 6.10 1.74
CA LYS A 8 -8.25 4.99 1.21
C LYS A 8 -6.88 4.99 1.88
N VAL A 9 -6.52 3.90 2.53
CA VAL A 9 -5.27 3.79 3.31
C VAL A 9 -4.37 2.73 2.70
N VAL A 10 -3.10 3.09 2.50
CA VAL A 10 -2.02 2.13 2.19
C VAL A 10 -1.10 2.06 3.38
N HIS A 11 -1.00 0.87 3.99
CA HIS A 11 -0.16 0.63 5.16
C HIS A 11 1.08 -0.19 4.77
N LEU A 12 2.23 0.46 4.80
CA LEU A 12 3.51 -0.18 4.51
C LEU A 12 4.08 -0.84 5.78
N ARG A 13 4.08 -2.17 5.84
CA ARG A 13 4.53 -3.01 6.96
C ARG A 13 5.79 -3.78 6.59
N VAL A 14 6.83 -3.05 6.21
CA VAL A 14 8.09 -3.59 5.65
C VAL A 14 9.20 -3.78 6.69
N GLY A 15 8.94 -3.49 7.97
CA GLY A 15 9.93 -3.56 9.04
C GLY A 15 11.06 -2.54 8.87
N ASN A 16 12.25 -2.87 9.42
CA ASN A 16 13.43 -2.04 9.28
C ASN A 16 14.25 -2.49 8.06
N ILE A 17 14.10 -1.78 6.96
CA ILE A 17 14.91 -1.98 5.75
C ILE A 17 15.69 -0.72 5.43
N ARG A 18 16.82 -0.89 4.74
CA ARG A 18 17.67 0.25 4.37
C ARG A 18 16.90 1.16 3.42
N LYS A 19 17.07 2.49 3.55
CA LYS A 19 16.42 3.48 2.69
C LYS A 19 16.52 3.15 1.19
N ARG A 20 17.70 2.73 0.73
CA ARG A 20 17.91 2.35 -0.68
C ARG A 20 17.04 1.16 -1.11
N GLU A 21 16.98 0.13 -0.26
CA GLU A 21 16.15 -1.06 -0.50
C GLU A 21 14.67 -0.70 -0.44
N PHE A 22 14.27 0.19 0.47
CA PHE A 22 12.91 0.71 0.55
C PHE A 22 12.49 1.41 -0.75
N HIS A 23 13.32 2.30 -1.29
CA HIS A 23 13.02 2.96 -2.56
C HIS A 23 12.89 1.97 -3.73
N GLN A 24 13.78 0.97 -3.81
CA GLN A 24 13.73 -0.06 -4.85
C GLN A 24 12.50 -0.96 -4.71
N PHE A 25 12.20 -1.38 -3.48
CA PHE A 25 11.02 -2.17 -3.14
C PHE A 25 9.75 -1.42 -3.51
N LEU A 26 9.62 -0.17 -3.06
CA LEU A 26 8.45 0.65 -3.29
C LEU A 26 8.25 0.90 -4.78
N ALA A 27 9.28 1.31 -5.52
CA ALA A 27 9.19 1.53 -6.96
C ALA A 27 8.74 0.27 -7.73
N ARG A 28 9.15 -0.92 -7.27
CA ARG A 28 8.75 -2.19 -7.88
C ARG A 28 7.27 -2.53 -7.63
N ILE A 29 6.78 -2.33 -6.41
CA ILE A 29 5.42 -2.75 -6.00
C ILE A 29 4.36 -1.67 -6.19
N TRP A 30 4.76 -0.41 -6.39
CA TRP A 30 3.83 0.72 -6.45
C TRP A 30 2.74 0.59 -7.52
N PRO A 31 3.02 0.11 -8.75
CA PRO A 31 1.98 -0.07 -9.76
C PRO A 31 0.84 -1.01 -9.33
N GLU A 32 1.17 -2.05 -8.56
CA GLU A 32 0.18 -3.00 -8.02
C GLU A 32 -0.64 -2.36 -6.90
N VAL A 33 0.01 -1.59 -6.02
CA VAL A 33 -0.67 -0.82 -4.96
C VAL A 33 -1.64 0.19 -5.56
N GLU A 34 -1.26 0.89 -6.64
CA GLU A 34 -2.13 1.83 -7.35
C GLU A 34 -3.36 1.15 -7.95
N ALA A 35 -3.21 -0.04 -8.52
CA ALA A 35 -4.35 -0.82 -9.01
C ALA A 35 -5.29 -1.24 -7.86
N LEU A 36 -4.73 -1.74 -6.76
CA LEU A 36 -5.51 -2.24 -5.62
C LEU A 36 -6.27 -1.12 -4.89
N VAL A 37 -5.65 0.06 -4.73
CA VAL A 37 -6.28 1.18 -4.00
C VAL A 37 -7.49 1.76 -4.73
N ILE A 38 -7.66 1.49 -6.03
CA ILE A 38 -8.86 1.90 -6.77
C ILE A 38 -10.09 1.17 -6.23
N GLU A 39 -9.97 -0.16 -6.04
CA GLU A 39 -11.07 -1.05 -5.68
C GLU A 39 -11.21 -1.30 -4.17
N HIS A 40 -10.13 -1.09 -3.41
CA HIS A 40 -10.04 -1.43 -1.99
C HIS A 40 -9.84 -0.19 -1.12
N LYS A 41 -10.42 -0.21 0.08
CA LYS A 41 -10.28 0.89 1.05
C LYS A 41 -8.99 0.80 1.86
N LEU A 42 -8.46 -0.41 2.05
CA LEU A 42 -7.23 -0.65 2.78
C LEU A 42 -6.34 -1.62 2.01
N VAL A 43 -5.08 -1.23 1.82
CA VAL A 43 -4.04 -2.10 1.25
C VAL A 43 -2.89 -2.20 2.25
N ASN A 44 -2.61 -3.39 2.74
CA ASN A 44 -1.45 -3.67 3.58
C ASN A 44 -0.33 -4.25 2.71
N VAL A 45 0.85 -3.64 2.76
CA VAL A 45 2.02 -4.09 2.00
C VAL A 45 3.05 -4.66 2.97
N TYR A 46 3.38 -5.93 2.80
CA TYR A 46 4.48 -6.60 3.48
C TYR A 46 5.61 -6.86 2.48
N LEU A 47 6.77 -7.32 2.97
CA LEU A 47 7.91 -7.61 2.09
C LEU A 47 7.66 -8.79 1.15
N ASP A 48 6.82 -9.73 1.58
CA ASP A 48 6.54 -11.02 0.96
C ASP A 48 5.17 -11.07 0.26
N ARG A 49 4.24 -10.15 0.60
CA ARG A 49 2.86 -10.15 0.08
C ARG A 49 2.18 -8.80 0.19
N ILE A 50 1.07 -8.66 -0.53
CA ILE A 50 0.14 -7.54 -0.42
C ILE A 50 -1.24 -8.09 -0.07
N GLU A 51 -1.91 -7.47 0.89
CA GLU A 51 -3.28 -7.80 1.31
C GLU A 51 -4.19 -6.60 1.02
N ALA A 52 -5.38 -6.84 0.47
CA ALA A 52 -6.33 -5.78 0.12
C ALA A 52 -7.72 -6.06 0.71
N PHE A 53 -8.35 -5.02 1.25
CA PHE A 53 -9.63 -5.10 1.97
C PHE A 53 -10.63 -4.09 1.41
N ARG A 54 -11.87 -4.53 1.21
CA ARG A 54 -12.93 -3.76 0.57
C ARG A 54 -13.60 -2.74 1.51
#